data_AF-A0A167UY89-F1
#
_entry.id   AF-A0A167UY89-F1
#
_cell.length_a   1.000
_cell.length_b   1.000
_cell.length_c   1.000
_cell.angle_alpha   90.00
_cell.angle_beta   90.00
_cell.angle_gamma   90.00
#
_symmetry.space_group_name_H-M   'P 1'
#
loop_
_entity.id
_entity.type
_entity.pdbx_description
1 polymer ?
#
loop_
_entity_poly.entity_id
_entity_poly.type
_entity_poly.pdbx_seq_one_letter_code
_entity_poly.pdbx_strand_id
1 'polypeptide(L)'
;MSNLNKWSRDICCENAKQFGEKIKKIRKDKGLTRRELAKQLSISIELLERIERGWVDPRFEAYAPALKKRIDKFLYDGREVLMTL
;
A
#
# COMPACT_ATOMS: atom_id res chain seq x y z
N MET A 1 -38.96 0.01 4.45
CA MET A 1 -37.96 -0.86 3.78
C MET A 1 -37.12 0.02 2.88
N SER A 2 -36.07 0.64 3.43
CA SER A 2 -35.12 1.41 2.64
C SER A 2 -34.35 0.45 1.75
N ASN A 3 -34.69 0.49 0.47
CA ASN A 3 -34.01 -0.22 -0.60
C ASN A 3 -32.52 0.16 -0.54
N LEU A 4 -31.70 -0.75 0.00
CA LEU A 4 -30.25 -0.61 0.12
C LEU A 4 -29.65 -0.69 -1.28
N ASN A 5 -29.74 0.47 -1.94
CA ASN A 5 -28.82 0.99 -2.93
C ASN A 5 -27.47 0.23 -2.98
N LYS A 6 -27.24 -0.41 -4.14
CA LYS A 6 -26.04 -0.27 -4.98
C LYS A 6 -24.89 0.40 -4.21
N TRP A 7 -23.82 -0.35 -3.91
CA TRP A 7 -22.59 0.01 -3.18
C TRP A 7 -22.42 -0.55 -1.74
N SER A 8 -22.68 -1.85 -1.54
CA SER A 8 -21.98 -2.62 -0.49
C SER A 8 -20.51 -2.91 -0.87
N ARG A 9 -19.76 -1.85 -1.25
CA ARG A 9 -18.38 -1.92 -1.74
C ARG A 9 -17.34 -1.53 -0.67
N ASP A 10 -17.80 -1.23 0.55
CA ASP A 10 -16.99 -0.54 1.58
C ASP A 10 -16.62 -1.41 2.79
N ILE A 11 -16.53 -2.72 2.64
CA ILE A 11 -15.73 -3.55 3.56
C ILE A 11 -14.53 -4.05 2.78
N CYS A 12 -13.66 -3.13 2.38
CA CYS A 12 -12.25 -3.50 2.29
C CYS A 12 -11.81 -3.78 3.73
N CYS A 13 -11.53 -5.05 4.00
CA CYS A 13 -11.22 -5.57 5.34
C CYS A 13 -10.27 -4.65 6.13
N GLU A 14 -10.45 -4.59 7.45
CA GLU A 14 -9.59 -3.83 8.38
C GLU A 14 -8.08 -4.03 8.09
N ASN A 15 -7.70 -5.22 7.64
CA ASN A 15 -6.35 -5.59 7.23
C ASN A 15 -5.78 -4.75 6.07
N ALA A 16 -6.61 -4.34 5.10
CA ALA A 16 -6.22 -3.51 3.97
C ALA A 16 -5.92 -2.07 4.43
N LYS A 17 -6.71 -1.54 5.37
CA LYS A 17 -6.48 -0.22 5.98
C LYS A 17 -5.18 -0.18 6.76
N GLN A 18 -4.96 -1.17 7.64
CA GLN A 18 -3.72 -1.25 8.42
C GLN A 18 -2.48 -1.37 7.53
N PHE A 19 -2.58 -2.16 6.46
CA PHE A 19 -1.51 -2.28 5.47
C PHE A 19 -1.26 -0.95 4.73
N GLY A 20 -2.31 -0.28 4.26
CA GLY A 20 -2.24 1.02 3.60
C GLY A 20 -1.57 2.10 4.46
N GLU A 21 -1.96 2.19 5.73
CA GLU A 21 -1.36 3.14 6.67
C GLU A 21 0.13 2.82 6.94
N LYS A 22 0.52 1.54 7.00
CA LYS A 22 1.93 1.14 7.11
C LYS A 22 2.76 1.62 5.91
N ILE A 23 2.25 1.43 4.69
CA ILE A 23 2.92 1.89 3.46
C ILE A 23 3.08 3.40 3.47
N LYS A 24 2.00 4.11 3.80
CA LYS A 24 1.98 5.58 3.89
C LYS A 24 2.97 6.11 4.93
N LYS A 25 3.07 5.46 6.09
CA LYS A 25 4.04 5.81 7.14
C LYS A 25 5.47 5.66 6.62
N ILE A 26 5.84 4.48 6.12
CA ILE A 26 7.20 4.22 5.60
C ILE A 26 7.55 5.17 4.46
N ARG A 27 6.59 5.46 3.56
CA ARG A 27 6.80 6.44 2.49
C ARG A 27 7.16 7.83 3.05
N LYS A 28 6.41 8.30 4.05
CA LYS A 28 6.67 9.59 4.70
C LYS A 28 7.99 9.58 5.48
N ASP A 29 8.29 8.50 6.19
CA ASP A 29 9.54 8.34 6.95
C ASP A 29 10.76 8.38 6.01
N LYS A 30 10.62 7.86 4.78
CA LYS A 30 11.63 7.95 3.71
C LYS A 30 11.59 9.28 2.92
N GLY A 31 10.74 10.23 3.28
CA GLY A 31 10.62 11.53 2.60
C GLY A 31 10.08 11.48 1.17
N LEU A 32 9.45 10.37 0.76
CA LEU A 32 9.03 10.15 -0.62
C LEU A 32 7.63 10.73 -0.91
N THR A 33 7.48 11.32 -2.08
CA THR A 33 6.17 11.62 -2.66
C THR A 33 5.49 10.33 -3.16
N ARG A 34 4.16 10.37 -3.35
CA ARG A 34 3.44 9.24 -3.96
C ARG A 34 3.94 8.93 -5.37
N ARG A 35 4.31 9.96 -6.14
CA ARG A 35 4.85 9.79 -7.50
C ARG A 35 6.16 9.01 -7.50
N GLU A 36 7.07 9.31 -6.58
CA GLU A 36 8.35 8.62 -6.47
C GLU A 36 8.15 7.16 -6.03
N LEU A 37 7.35 6.91 -5.00
CA LEU A 37 7.08 5.54 -4.57
C LEU A 37 6.35 4.74 -5.66
N ALA A 38 5.34 5.32 -6.32
CA ALA A 38 4.63 4.67 -7.41
C ALA A 38 5.57 4.31 -8.57
N LYS A 39 6.54 5.19 -8.90
CA LYS A 39 7.60 4.91 -9.88
C LYS A 39 8.50 3.76 -9.44
N GLN A 40 8.95 3.75 -8.18
CA GLN A 40 9.75 2.65 -7.60
C GLN A 40 8.99 1.32 -7.57
N LEU A 41 7.67 1.36 -7.47
CA LEU A 41 6.76 0.20 -7.49
C LEU A 41 6.17 -0.08 -8.89
N SER A 42 6.52 0.69 -9.92
CA SER A 42 5.95 0.70 -11.29
C SER A 42 4.44 0.44 -11.28
N ILE A 43 3.74 1.19 -10.44
CA ILE A 43 2.29 1.26 -10.40
C ILE A 43 1.84 2.68 -10.71
N SER A 44 0.56 2.84 -11.01
CA SER A 44 -0.01 4.17 -11.10
C SER A 44 -0.04 4.84 -9.71
N ILE A 45 0.04 6.17 -9.70
CA ILE A 45 -0.12 6.97 -8.48
C ILE A 45 -1.49 6.71 -7.85
N GLU A 46 -2.53 6.55 -8.68
CA GLU A 46 -3.88 6.22 -8.26
C GLU A 46 -3.95 4.88 -7.53
N LEU A 47 -3.29 3.84 -8.04
CA LEU A 47 -3.24 2.54 -7.37
C LEU A 47 -2.55 2.65 -6.01
N LEU A 48 -1.43 3.38 -5.94
CA LEU A 48 -0.76 3.64 -4.65
C LEU A 48 -1.68 4.38 -3.67
N GLU A 49 -2.43 5.38 -4.13
CA GLU A 49 -3.39 6.10 -3.30
C GLU A 49 -4.51 5.19 -2.77
N ARG A 50 -5.06 4.32 -3.64
CA ARG A 50 -6.07 3.33 -3.23
C ARG A 50 -5.53 2.35 -2.20
N ILE A 51 -4.28 1.92 -2.35
CA ILE A 51 -3.57 1.08 -1.37
C ILE A 51 -3.43 1.84 -0.04
N GLU A 52 -2.93 3.09 -0.06
CA GLU A 52 -2.75 3.88 1.16
C GLU A 52 -4.08 4.17 1.89
N ARG A 53 -5.19 4.30 1.15
CA ARG A 53 -6.54 4.47 1.71
C ARG A 53 -7.16 3.16 2.21
N GLY A 54 -6.51 2.02 1.97
CA GLY A 54 -7.01 0.69 2.32
C GLY A 54 -8.17 0.20 1.45
N TRP A 55 -8.36 0.78 0.26
CA TRP A 55 -9.38 0.36 -0.71
C TRP A 55 -8.93 -0.83 -1.57
N VAL A 56 -7.64 -1.16 -1.51
CA VAL A 56 -7.01 -2.24 -2.25
C VAL A 56 -6.04 -2.93 -1.31
N ASP A 57 -6.19 -4.25 -1.16
CA ASP A 57 -5.19 -5.09 -0.51
C ASP A 57 -4.35 -5.81 -1.58
N PRO A 58 -3.12 -5.36 -1.84
CA PRO A 58 -2.27 -5.97 -2.87
C PRO A 58 -1.83 -7.41 -2.54
N ARG A 59 -2.16 -7.94 -1.35
CA ARG A 59 -1.91 -9.35 -0.99
C ARG A 59 -2.97 -10.31 -1.53
N PHE A 60 -4.19 -9.81 -1.79
CA PHE A 60 -5.33 -10.63 -2.22
C PHE A 60 -5.83 -10.28 -3.61
N GLU A 61 -5.54 -9.06 -4.08
CA GLU A 61 -5.85 -8.64 -5.42
C GLU A 61 -4.88 -9.25 -6.43
N ALA A 62 -5.36 -9.51 -7.66
CA ALA A 62 -4.59 -10.13 -8.75
C ALA A 62 -3.47 -9.23 -9.32
N TYR A 63 -3.05 -8.18 -8.59
CA TYR A 63 -1.90 -7.38 -8.98
C TYR A 63 -0.67 -8.29 -8.98
N ALA A 64 0.00 -8.33 -10.13
CA ALA A 64 1.02 -9.32 -10.47
C ALA A 64 1.99 -9.64 -9.30
N PRO A 65 2.45 -10.90 -9.13
CA PRO A 65 3.41 -11.32 -8.10
C PRO A 65 4.64 -10.40 -7.97
N ALA A 66 5.01 -9.72 -9.06
CA ALA A 66 6.03 -8.68 -9.09
C ALA A 66 5.76 -7.50 -8.13
N LEU A 67 4.51 -7.05 -7.96
CA LEU A 67 4.17 -5.95 -7.05
C LEU A 67 4.42 -6.34 -5.60
N LYS A 68 3.98 -7.53 -5.18
CA LYS A 68 4.21 -8.06 -3.84
C LYS A 68 5.70 -8.05 -3.49
N LYS A 69 6.55 -8.59 -4.37
CA LYS A 69 8.00 -8.63 -4.16
C LYS A 69 8.62 -7.24 -3.99
N ARG A 70 8.12 -6.24 -4.72
CA ARG A 70 8.65 -4.87 -4.66
C ARG A 70 8.20 -4.13 -3.40
N ILE A 71 6.95 -4.32 -3.02
CA ILE A 71 6.41 -3.86 -1.75
C ILE A 71 7.19 -4.49 -0.59
N ASP A 72 7.39 -5.81 -0.60
CA ASP A 72 8.15 -6.50 0.43
C ASP A 72 9.57 -5.92 0.52
N LYS A 73 10.26 -5.79 -0.61
CA LYS A 73 11.58 -5.12 -0.64
C LYS A 73 11.52 -3.72 -0.02
N PHE A 74 10.54 -2.91 -0.40
CA PHE A 74 10.38 -1.55 0.13
C PHE A 74 10.16 -1.52 1.65
N LEU A 75 9.42 -2.51 2.19
CA LEU A 75 9.17 -2.66 3.62
C LEU A 75 10.41 -3.12 4.41
N TYR A 76 11.29 -3.93 3.81
CA TYR A 76 12.46 -4.51 4.49
C TYR A 76 13.75 -3.69 4.35
N ASP A 77 13.78 -2.75 3.42
CA ASP A 77 14.89 -1.83 3.13
C ASP A 77 15.11 -0.76 4.23
N GLY A 78 14.58 -0.96 5.44
CA GLY A 78 14.81 -0.13 6.64
C GLY A 78 15.55 -0.87 7.76
N ARG A 79 16.02 -2.09 7.51
CA ARG A 79 17.01 -2.78 8.36
C ARG A 79 18.39 -2.67 7.71
N GLU A 80 18.86 -1.45 7.49
CA GLU A 80 20.31 -1.23 7.55
C GLU A 80 20.69 -1.16 9.02
N VAL A 81 21.62 -2.04 9.36
CA VAL A 81 22.23 -2.24 10.65
C VAL A 81 22.78 -0.90 11.15
N LEU A 82 22.11 -0.25 12.10
CA LEU A 82 22.80 0.68 13.00
C LEU A 82 23.62 -0.14 13.98
N MET A 83 24.70 -0.75 13.46
CA MET A 83 25.92 -1.03 14.20
C MET A 83 27.03 -0.31 13.46
N THR A 84 27.00 1.01 13.56
CA THR A 84 28.23 1.80 13.42
C THR A 84 28.64 2.16 14.85
N LEU A 85 29.87 1.72 15.20
CA LEU A 85 30.56 1.71 16.50
C LEU A 85 30.29 0.49 17.38
#